data_AF-A0A1J5RWD8-F1
#
_entry.id   AF-A0A1J5RWD8-F1
#
_cell.length_a   1.000
_cell.length_b   1.000
_cell.length_c   1.000
_cell.angle_alpha   90.00
_cell.angle_beta   90.00
_cell.angle_gamma   90.00
#
_symmetry.space_group_name_H-M   'P 1'
#
loop_
_entity.id
_entity.type
_entity.pdbx_description
1 polymer ?
#
loop_
_entity_poly.entity_id
_entity_poly.type
_entity_poly.pdbx_seq_one_letter_code
_entity_poly.pdbx_strand_id
1 'polypeptide(L)'
;MIPPMSESAPKSPRPRNAVLETLAASFAVFRDCLPLAIGIHKTIRERLPEIEPQQLRAAMRIHTASTRYLKSLSQADSRVDLDGGPAGEVTAEQRQQAVDTLRERFRAQAERHRAAQLAQQQEQLAQQQERQRQEKLRLLAEKFNSR
;
A
#
# COMPACT_ATOMS: atom_id res chain seq x y z
N MET A 1 28.49 24.69 -15.78
CA MET A 1 27.02 24.65 -15.95
C MET A 1 26.61 23.18 -15.85
N ILE A 2 26.19 22.73 -14.66
CA ILE A 2 25.76 21.35 -14.38
C ILE A 2 24.32 21.47 -13.86
N PRO A 3 23.31 20.81 -14.46
CA PRO A 3 21.95 20.87 -13.95
C PRO A 3 21.85 20.02 -12.67
N PRO A 4 21.20 20.49 -11.59
CA PRO A 4 20.90 19.64 -10.46
C PRO A 4 19.79 18.64 -10.83
N MET A 5 20.08 17.38 -10.54
CA MET A 5 19.22 16.22 -10.78
C MET A 5 17.87 16.39 -10.06
N SER A 6 16.78 16.04 -10.76
CA SER A 6 15.42 16.03 -10.24
C SER A 6 15.33 15.28 -8.92
N GLU A 7 14.97 16.02 -7.87
CA GLU A 7 14.62 15.47 -6.58
C GLU A 7 13.26 14.77 -6.68
N SER A 8 13.31 13.44 -6.66
CA SER A 8 12.14 12.56 -6.63
C SER A 8 11.31 12.86 -5.37
N ALA A 9 10.15 13.50 -5.57
CA ALA A 9 9.16 13.74 -4.53
C ALA A 9 8.85 12.46 -3.71
N PRO A 10 8.78 12.53 -2.37
CA PRO A 10 8.40 11.39 -1.57
C PRO A 10 6.94 11.02 -1.87
N LYS A 11 6.74 9.79 -2.36
CA LYS A 11 5.43 9.17 -2.60
C LYS A 11 4.55 9.36 -1.37
N SER A 12 3.36 9.96 -1.57
CA SER A 12 2.41 10.35 -0.53
C SER A 12 2.35 9.35 0.62
N PRO A 13 2.52 9.78 1.89
CA PRO A 13 2.42 8.86 3.00
C PRO A 13 1.01 8.28 2.99
N ARG A 14 0.92 6.95 2.94
CA ARG A 14 -0.32 6.22 3.21
C ARG A 14 -0.93 6.78 4.50
N PRO A 15 -2.27 6.81 4.67
CA PRO A 15 -2.88 7.27 5.91
C PRO A 15 -2.20 6.53 7.08
N ARG A 16 -1.45 7.30 7.86
CA ARG A 16 -0.67 6.75 8.97
C ARG A 16 -1.69 6.44 10.05
N ASN A 17 -1.93 5.15 10.27
CA ASN A 17 -2.73 4.74 11.42
C ASN A 17 -1.92 5.12 12.67
N ALA A 18 -2.31 6.20 13.35
CA ALA A 18 -1.61 6.71 14.52
C ALA A 18 -1.36 5.61 15.56
N VAL A 19 -2.33 4.70 15.73
CA VAL A 19 -2.20 3.52 16.60
C VAL A 19 -1.04 2.61 16.18
N LEU A 20 -0.84 2.36 14.89
CA LEU A 20 0.30 1.55 14.41
C LEU A 20 1.63 2.28 14.60
N GLU A 21 1.65 3.61 14.48
CA GLU A 21 2.87 4.40 14.74
C GLU A 21 3.26 4.35 16.21
N THR A 22 2.30 4.54 17.11
CA THR A 22 2.53 4.38 18.55
C THR A 22 3.02 2.97 18.87
N LEU A 23 2.40 1.93 18.30
CA LEU A 23 2.84 0.55 18.50
C LEU A 23 4.24 0.28 17.95
N ALA A 24 4.59 0.84 16.79
CA ALA A 24 5.92 0.70 16.20
C ALA A 24 7.00 1.51 16.96
N ALA A 25 6.62 2.62 17.59
CA ALA A 25 7.50 3.39 18.45
C ALA A 25 7.76 2.65 19.78
N SER A 26 6.73 2.03 20.35
CA SER A 26 6.82 1.34 21.64
C SER A 26 7.41 -0.06 21.54
N PHE A 27 7.17 -0.81 20.45
CA PHE A 27 7.65 -2.19 20.32
C PHE A 27 8.38 -2.46 19.00
N ALA A 28 9.57 -3.05 19.11
CA ALA A 28 10.40 -3.44 17.97
C ALA A 28 9.68 -4.43 17.03
N VAL A 29 8.87 -5.34 17.57
CA VAL A 29 8.16 -6.36 16.79
C VAL A 29 7.22 -5.76 15.74
N PHE A 30 6.58 -4.62 16.04
CA PHE A 30 5.73 -3.90 15.07
C PHE A 30 6.55 -3.10 14.06
N ARG A 31 7.65 -2.48 14.50
CA ARG A 31 8.57 -1.74 13.65
C ARG A 31 9.18 -2.63 12.55
N ASP A 32 9.63 -3.81 12.95
CA ASP A 32 10.25 -4.79 12.05
C ASP A 32 9.21 -5.70 11.36
N CYS A 33 7.93 -5.58 11.75
CA CYS A 33 6.80 -6.37 11.24
C CYS A 33 7.07 -7.88 11.36
N LEU A 34 7.52 -8.31 12.53
CA LEU A 34 7.77 -9.71 12.85
C LEU A 34 6.45 -10.49 12.96
N PRO A 35 6.45 -11.81 12.71
CA PRO A 35 5.26 -12.64 12.87
C PRO A 35 4.78 -12.60 14.33
N LEU A 36 3.57 -12.10 14.55
CA LEU A 36 3.08 -11.84 15.90
C LEU A 36 2.45 -13.10 16.52
N ALA A 37 2.54 -13.18 17.84
CA ALA A 37 1.84 -14.17 18.64
C ALA A 37 0.32 -14.14 18.41
N ILE A 38 -0.32 -15.31 18.49
CA ILE A 38 -1.78 -15.37 18.46
C ILE A 38 -2.30 -14.75 19.75
N GLY A 39 -3.20 -13.77 19.63
CA GLY A 39 -3.76 -13.12 20.81
C GLY A 39 -2.98 -11.91 21.32
N ILE A 40 -1.97 -11.43 20.58
CA ILE A 40 -1.11 -10.28 20.95
C ILE A 40 -1.91 -9.03 21.35
N HIS A 41 -3.12 -8.86 20.81
CA HIS A 41 -4.04 -7.76 21.15
C HIS A 41 -4.41 -7.70 22.64
N LYS A 42 -4.40 -8.83 23.36
CA LYS A 42 -4.64 -8.87 24.81
C LYS A 42 -3.46 -8.28 25.56
N THR A 43 -2.25 -8.75 25.26
CA THR A 43 -0.99 -8.25 25.82
C THR A 43 -0.81 -6.75 25.53
N ILE A 44 -1.14 -6.31 24.31
CA ILE A 44 -1.07 -4.88 23.96
C ILE A 44 -2.05 -4.07 24.81
N ARG A 45 -3.27 -4.56 25.03
CA ARG A 45 -4.27 -3.86 25.83
C ARG A 45 -3.86 -3.73 27.30
N GLU A 46 -3.15 -4.73 27.82
CA GLU A 46 -2.61 -4.71 29.19
C GLU A 46 -1.46 -3.71 29.32
N ARG A 47 -0.58 -3.62 28.32
CA ARG A 47 0.57 -2.70 28.31
C ARG A 47 0.20 -1.26 27.95
N LEU A 48 -0.78 -1.08 27.05
CA LEU A 48 -1.23 0.20 26.52
C LEU A 48 -2.77 0.28 26.61
N PRO A 49 -3.32 0.53 27.82
CA PRO A 49 -4.75 0.67 28.02
C PRO A 49 -5.34 1.94 27.35
N GLU A 50 -4.48 2.89 26.95
CA GLU A 50 -4.85 4.12 26.26
C GLU A 50 -5.41 3.88 24.85
N ILE A 51 -5.11 2.73 24.23
CA ILE A 51 -5.57 2.40 22.89
C ILE A 51 -6.94 1.73 22.95
N GLU A 52 -7.90 2.31 22.23
CA GLU A 52 -9.24 1.74 22.13
C GLU A 52 -9.23 0.35 21.44
N PRO A 53 -9.92 -0.67 21.98
CA PRO A 53 -9.94 -2.02 21.40
C PRO A 53 -10.41 -2.08 19.95
N GLN A 54 -11.35 -1.21 19.54
CA GLN A 54 -11.84 -1.17 18.16
C GLN A 54 -10.75 -0.66 17.21
N GLN A 55 -10.05 0.41 17.60
CA GLN A 55 -8.93 0.95 16.82
C GLN A 55 -7.76 -0.02 16.77
N LEU A 56 -7.47 -0.72 17.87
CA LEU A 56 -6.43 -1.76 17.90
C LEU A 56 -6.74 -2.89 16.92
N ARG A 57 -7.98 -3.39 16.88
CA ARG A 57 -8.39 -4.43 15.92
C ARG A 57 -8.29 -3.95 14.48
N ALA A 58 -8.72 -2.72 14.20
CA ALA A 58 -8.64 -2.14 12.86
C ALA A 58 -7.17 -1.98 12.41
N ALA A 59 -6.34 -1.42 13.28
CA ALA A 59 -4.90 -1.30 13.08
C ALA A 59 -4.25 -2.67 12.84
N MET A 60 -4.63 -3.68 13.63
CA MET A 60 -4.09 -5.02 13.50
C MET A 60 -4.47 -5.70 12.20
N ARG A 61 -5.74 -5.55 11.76
CA ARG A 61 -6.19 -6.05 10.46
C ARG A 61 -5.38 -5.44 9.31
N ILE A 62 -5.04 -4.16 9.41
CA ILE A 62 -4.23 -3.47 8.38
C ILE A 62 -2.78 -3.96 8.45
N HIS A 63 -2.21 -4.13 9.63
CA HIS A 63 -0.84 -4.58 9.82
C HIS A 63 -0.63 -6.01 9.32
N THR A 64 -1.49 -6.96 9.71
CA THR A 64 -1.40 -8.36 9.25
C THR A 64 -1.68 -8.51 7.77
N ALA A 65 -2.50 -7.61 7.21
CA ALA A 65 -2.72 -7.51 5.78
C ALA A 65 -1.63 -6.69 5.07
N SER A 66 -0.52 -6.31 5.70
CA SER A 66 0.57 -5.59 5.04
C SER A 66 1.48 -6.54 4.26
N THR A 67 1.99 -6.11 3.11
CA THR A 67 2.96 -6.89 2.33
C THR A 67 4.25 -7.16 3.09
N ARG A 68 4.67 -6.22 3.95
CA ARG A 68 5.85 -6.39 4.82
C ARG A 68 5.63 -7.55 5.81
N TYR A 69 4.47 -7.57 6.46
CA TYR A 69 4.11 -8.62 7.42
C TYR A 69 4.03 -9.99 6.75
N LEU A 70 3.33 -10.11 5.61
CA LEU A 70 3.23 -11.37 4.88
C LEU A 70 4.61 -11.89 4.44
N LYS A 71 5.53 -11.00 4.08
CA LYS A 71 6.91 -11.37 3.74
C LYS A 71 7.67 -11.91 4.95
N SER A 72 7.63 -11.21 6.08
CA SER A 72 8.26 -11.70 7.32
C SER A 72 7.64 -13.04 7.75
N LEU A 73 6.32 -13.18 7.65
CA LEU A 73 5.62 -14.42 7.96
C LEU A 73 6.04 -15.58 7.07
N SER A 74 6.29 -15.35 5.78
CA SER A 74 6.75 -16.42 4.87
C SER A 74 8.16 -16.93 5.18
N GLN A 75 8.99 -16.11 5.82
CA GLN A 75 10.41 -16.43 6.09
C GLN A 75 10.64 -16.91 7.52
N ALA A 76 9.70 -16.68 8.42
CA ALA A 76 9.86 -16.99 9.83
C ALA A 76 9.26 -18.35 10.18
N ASP A 77 9.98 -19.11 11.01
CA ASP A 77 9.54 -20.40 11.54
C ASP A 77 8.77 -20.26 12.87
N SER A 78 8.98 -19.16 13.61
CA SER A 78 8.33 -18.93 14.90
C SER A 78 7.71 -17.56 14.99
N ARG A 79 6.62 -17.47 15.76
CA ARG A 79 5.94 -16.24 16.15
C ARG A 79 6.67 -15.62 17.34
N VAL A 80 6.58 -14.30 17.43
CA VAL A 80 7.25 -13.50 18.45
C VAL A 80 6.19 -12.78 19.28
N ASP A 81 6.36 -12.79 20.59
CA ASP A 81 5.58 -11.96 21.52
C ASP A 81 6.10 -10.51 21.55
N LEU A 82 5.39 -9.61 22.24
CA LEU A 82 5.80 -8.20 22.41
C LEU A 82 7.18 -8.04 23.02
N ASP A 83 7.55 -8.96 23.93
CA ASP A 83 8.83 -8.96 24.64
C ASP A 83 9.96 -9.62 23.83
N GLY A 84 9.70 -10.07 22.60
CA GLY A 84 10.71 -10.70 21.74
C GLY A 84 10.88 -12.22 21.94
N GLY A 85 10.09 -12.83 22.84
CA GLY A 85 10.11 -14.26 23.09
C GLY A 85 9.36 -15.07 22.02
N PRO A 86 9.73 -16.36 21.78
CA PRO A 86 8.98 -17.24 20.90
C PRO A 86 7.59 -17.56 21.49
N ALA A 87 6.55 -17.32 20.71
CA ALA A 87 5.14 -17.42 21.14
C ALA A 87 4.31 -18.28 20.19
N GLY A 88 4.89 -19.41 19.78
CA GLY A 88 4.28 -20.42 18.91
C GLY A 88 4.98 -20.54 17.56
N GLU A 89 4.68 -21.61 16.85
CA GLU A 89 5.31 -21.95 15.58
C GLU A 89 4.45 -21.48 14.38
N VAL A 90 5.09 -21.15 13.26
CA VAL A 90 4.42 -20.86 11.99
C VAL A 90 4.48 -22.12 11.13
N THR A 91 3.33 -22.73 10.86
CA THR A 91 3.28 -23.94 10.03
C THR A 91 3.68 -23.65 8.58
N ALA A 92 4.21 -24.65 7.88
CA ALA A 92 4.56 -24.53 6.46
C ALA A 92 3.36 -24.08 5.60
N GLU A 93 2.16 -24.54 5.92
CA GLU A 93 0.92 -24.12 5.25
C GLU A 93 0.66 -22.61 5.39
N GLN A 94 0.87 -22.04 6.59
CA GLN A 94 0.70 -20.61 6.82
C GLN A 94 1.73 -19.78 6.03
N ARG A 95 2.96 -20.27 5.92
CA ARG A 95 4.01 -19.64 5.10
C ARG A 95 3.62 -19.65 3.62
N GLN A 96 3.18 -20.81 3.13
CA GLN A 96 2.75 -20.97 1.74
C GLN A 96 1.56 -20.06 1.42
N GLN A 97 0.55 -20.03 2.28
CA GLN A 97 -0.62 -19.16 2.13
C GLN A 97 -0.22 -17.67 2.11
N ALA A 98 0.76 -17.26 2.90
CA ALA A 98 1.28 -15.89 2.89
C ALA A 98 1.95 -15.54 1.55
N VAL A 99 2.74 -16.46 0.98
CA VAL A 99 3.38 -16.31 -0.33
C VAL A 99 2.32 -16.22 -1.44
N ASP A 100 1.32 -17.09 -1.42
CA ASP A 100 0.26 -17.09 -2.42
C ASP A 100 -0.57 -15.81 -2.38
N THR A 101 -0.91 -15.34 -1.17
CA THR A 101 -1.61 -14.07 -0.96
C THR A 101 -0.79 -12.88 -1.49
N LEU A 102 0.53 -12.87 -1.28
CA LEU A 102 1.42 -11.84 -1.83
C LEU A 102 1.41 -11.88 -3.36
N ARG A 103 1.53 -13.07 -3.95
CA ARG A 103 1.55 -13.27 -5.40
C ARG A 103 0.26 -12.77 -6.05
N GLU A 104 -0.89 -13.14 -5.49
CA GLU A 104 -2.20 -12.70 -5.98
C GLU A 104 -2.33 -11.18 -5.90
N ARG A 105 -1.90 -10.57 -4.79
CA ARG A 105 -1.93 -9.11 -4.65
C ARG A 105 -1.07 -8.38 -5.67
N PHE A 106 0.16 -8.84 -5.89
CA PHE A 106 1.04 -8.22 -6.88
C PHE A 106 0.45 -8.33 -8.28
N ARG A 107 -0.19 -9.46 -8.62
CA ARG A 107 -0.92 -9.63 -9.88
C ARG A 107 -2.09 -8.64 -9.98
N ALA A 108 -2.97 -8.59 -8.98
CA ALA A 108 -4.12 -7.69 -8.99
C ALA A 108 -3.70 -6.21 -9.06
N GLN A 109 -2.61 -5.83 -8.41
CA GLN A 109 -2.07 -4.47 -8.47
C GLN A 109 -1.48 -4.14 -9.85
N ALA A 110 -0.76 -5.08 -10.46
CA ALA A 110 -0.22 -4.89 -11.81
C ALA A 110 -1.35 -4.71 -12.84
N GLU A 111 -2.41 -5.51 -12.76
CA GLU A 111 -3.57 -5.39 -13.64
C GLU A 111 -4.28 -4.04 -13.47
N ARG A 112 -4.51 -3.60 -12.23
CA ARG A 112 -5.10 -2.27 -11.96
C ARG A 112 -4.24 -1.13 -12.50
N HIS A 113 -2.92 -1.23 -12.38
CA HIS A 113 -2.02 -0.21 -12.89
C HIS A 113 -2.03 -0.16 -14.42
N ARG A 114 -1.99 -1.32 -15.09
CA ARG A 114 -2.12 -1.41 -16.55
C ARG A 114 -3.45 -0.84 -17.05
N ALA A 115 -4.56 -1.20 -16.39
CA ALA A 115 -5.88 -0.69 -16.74
C ALA A 115 -5.96 0.84 -16.59
N ALA A 116 -5.39 1.40 -15.51
CA ALA A 116 -5.33 2.84 -15.31
C ALA A 116 -4.47 3.54 -16.39
N GLN A 117 -3.32 2.97 -16.75
CA GLN A 117 -2.47 3.51 -17.81
C GLN A 117 -3.17 3.50 -19.18
N LEU A 118 -3.86 2.40 -19.51
CA LEU A 118 -4.62 2.27 -20.75
C LEU A 118 -5.78 3.29 -20.81
N ALA A 119 -6.51 3.46 -19.71
CA ALA A 119 -7.57 4.45 -19.62
C ALA A 119 -7.03 5.88 -19.81
N GLN A 120 -5.92 6.22 -19.14
CA GLN A 120 -5.25 7.52 -19.31
C GLN A 120 -4.78 7.74 -20.76
N GLN A 121 -4.22 6.72 -21.40
CA GLN A 121 -3.77 6.83 -22.79
C GLN A 121 -4.95 7.06 -23.74
N GLN A 122 -6.07 6.35 -23.56
CA GLN A 122 -7.27 6.55 -24.37
C GLN A 122 -7.86 7.96 -24.18
N GLU A 123 -7.91 8.45 -22.94
CA GLU A 123 -8.42 9.78 -22.64
C GLU A 123 -7.53 10.87 -23.28
N GLN A 124 -6.20 10.72 -23.22
CA GLN A 124 -5.27 11.63 -23.89
C GLN A 124 -5.45 11.62 -25.42
N LEU A 125 -5.62 10.46 -26.03
CA LEU A 125 -5.85 10.34 -27.48
C LEU A 125 -7.18 10.99 -27.88
N ALA A 126 -8.25 10.76 -27.12
CA ALA A 126 -9.55 11.38 -27.36
C ALA A 126 -9.47 12.91 -27.27
N GLN A 127 -8.80 13.44 -26.24
CA GLN A 127 -8.58 14.89 -26.09
C GLN A 127 -7.76 15.47 -27.24
N GLN A 128 -6.74 14.76 -27.75
CA GLN A 128 -5.97 15.20 -28.90
C GLN A 128 -6.82 15.25 -30.17
N GLN A 129 -7.64 14.22 -30.42
CA GLN A 129 -8.55 14.19 -31.56
C GLN A 129 -9.58 15.31 -31.49
N GLU A 130 -10.12 15.59 -30.31
CA GLU A 130 -11.06 16.68 -30.11
C GLU A 130 -10.42 18.04 -30.36
N ARG A 131 -9.20 18.28 -29.85
CA ARG A 131 -8.45 19.51 -30.14
C ARG A 131 -8.20 19.70 -31.64
N GLN A 132 -7.76 18.65 -32.33
CA GLN A 132 -7.56 18.68 -33.78
C GLN A 132 -8.87 18.96 -34.54
N ARG A 133 -9.99 18.38 -34.09
CA ARG A 133 -11.31 18.62 -34.67
C ARG A 133 -11.73 20.08 -34.47
N GLN A 134 -11.60 20.61 -33.25
CA GLN A 134 -11.93 22.00 -32.93
C GLN A 134 -11.09 22.98 -33.75
N GLU A 135 -9.78 22.72 -33.89
CA GLU A 135 -8.88 23.55 -34.70
C GLU A 135 -9.29 23.56 -36.18
N LYS A 136 -9.58 22.38 -36.77
CA LYS A 136 -10.07 22.28 -38.14
C LYS A 136 -11.39 23.03 -38.35
N LEU A 137 -12.34 22.89 -37.41
CA LEU A 137 -13.60 23.63 -37.46
C LEU A 137 -13.37 25.14 -37.42
N ARG A 138 -12.45 25.60 -36.56
CA ARG A 138 -12.10 27.02 -36.44
C ARG A 138 -11.52 27.56 -37.74
N LEU A 139 -10.56 26.87 -38.34
CA LEU A 139 -9.96 27.28 -39.62
C LEU A 139 -11.00 27.37 -40.75
N LEU A 140 -11.95 26.43 -40.79
CA LEU A 140 -13.06 26.48 -41.74
C LEU A 140 -13.94 27.71 -41.50
N ALA A 141 -14.32 27.97 -40.25
CA ALA A 141 -15.13 29.14 -39.91
C ALA A 141 -14.44 30.47 -40.29
N GLU A 142 -13.16 30.61 -39.99
CA GLU A 142 -12.35 31.78 -40.38
C GLU A 142 -12.33 31.98 -41.91
N LYS A 143 -12.24 30.89 -42.69
CA LYS A 143 -12.23 30.94 -44.16
C LYS A 143 -13.58 31.34 -44.78
N PHE A 144 -14.70 31.00 -44.13
CA PHE A 144 -16.04 31.35 -44.63
C PHE A 144 -16.51 32.75 -44.19
N ASN A 145 -15.94 33.29 -43.12
CA ASN A 145 -16.30 34.62 -42.59
C ASN A 145 -15.49 35.78 -43.22
N SER A 146 -14.59 35.48 -44.16
CA SER A 146 -13.73 36.46 -44.85
C SER A 146 -14.18 36.76 -46.29
N ARG A 147 -15.44 36.47 -46.65
CA ARG A 147 -16.08 36.79 -47.93
C ARG A 147 -17.31 37.65 -47.68
#